data_AF-A0A9D9YE66-F1
#
_entry.id   AF-A0A9D9YE66-F1
#
_cell.length_a   1.000
_cell.length_b   1.000
_cell.length_c   1.000
_cell.angle_alpha   90.00
_cell.angle_beta   90.00
_cell.angle_gamma   90.00
#
_symmetry.space_group_name_H-M   'P 1'
#
loop_
_entity.id
_entity.type
_entity.pdbx_description
1 polymer ?
#
loop_
_entity_poly.entity_id
_entity_poly.type
_entity_poly.pdbx_seq_one_letter_code
_entity_poly.pdbx_strand_id
1 'polypeptide(L)' 'MSKEQYIKLIERELNNINKRIDMKILAGEEYKKEARDHKILRRKILQHSRRAYFNRFFPMILKF' A
#
# COMPACT_ATOMS: atom_id res chain seq x y z
N MET A 1 12.07 -5.85 -12.98
CA MET A 1 10.80 -5.68 -12.25
C MET A 1 10.05 -4.50 -12.83
N SER A 2 8.90 -4.74 -13.47
CA SER A 2 7.99 -3.68 -13.91
C SER A 2 7.31 -3.03 -12.71
N LYS A 3 6.95 -1.74 -12.81
CA LYS A 3 6.19 -0.99 -11.79
C LYS A 3 4.89 -1.73 -11.40
N GLU A 4 4.26 -2.40 -12.36
CA GLU A 4 3.06 -3.21 -12.13
C GLU A 4 3.35 -4.46 -11.30
N GLN A 5 4.49 -5.11 -11.53
CA GLN A 5 4.92 -6.28 -10.74
C GLN A 5 5.22 -5.87 -9.30
N TYR A 6 5.83 -4.69 -9.10
CA TYR A 6 6.06 -4.14 -7.77
C TYR A 6 4.77 -3.85 -7.02
N ILE A 7 3.77 -3.23 -7.67
CA ILE A 7 2.45 -2.99 -7.07
C ILE A 7 1.77 -4.32 -6.71
N LYS A 8 1.76 -5.30 -7.61
CA LYS A 8 1.21 -6.64 -7.35
C LYS A 8 1.88 -7.34 -6.17
N LEU A 9 3.19 -7.16 -5.98
CA LEU A 9 3.91 -7.68 -4.81
C LEU A 9 3.42 -7.04 -3.51
N ILE A 10 3.26 -5.71 -3.48
CA ILE A 10 2.78 -5.02 -2.27
C ILE A 10 1.31 -5.39 -1.98
N GLU A 11 0.47 -5.53 -2.99
CA GLU A 11 -0.92 -5.98 -2.84
C GLU A 11 -1.02 -7.38 -2.23
N ARG A 12 -0.17 -8.32 -2.68
CA ARG A 12 -0.08 -9.66 -2.08
C ARG A 12 0.32 -9.59 -0.62
N GLU A 13 1.30 -8.75 -0.29
CA GLU A 13 1.77 -8.60 1.08
C GLU A 13 0.72 -7.98 2.00
N LEU A 14 -0.03 -6.97 1.52
CA LEU A 14 -1.16 -6.42 2.25
C LEU A 14 -2.23 -7.49 2.52
N ASN A 15 -2.54 -8.32 1.53
CA ASN A 15 -3.51 -9.40 1.69
C ASN A 15 -3.04 -10.45 2.72
N ASN A 16 -1.74 -10.76 2.75
CA ASN A 16 -1.18 -11.65 3.76
C ASN A 16 -1.30 -11.06 5.17
N ILE A 17 -1.04 -9.76 5.33
CA ILE A 17 -1.20 -9.08 6.62
C ILE A 17 -2.66 -9.07 7.06
N ASN A 18 -3.62 -8.84 6.15
CA ASN A 18 -5.04 -8.91 6.47
C ASN A 18 -5.44 -10.28 6.99
N LYS A 19 -5.05 -11.36 6.30
CA LYS A 19 -5.31 -12.72 6.78
C LYS A 19 -4.75 -12.98 8.18
N ARG A 20 -3.56 -12.45 8.49
CA ARG A 20 -2.97 -12.57 9.83
C ARG A 20 -3.75 -11.78 10.88
N ILE A 21 -4.21 -10.58 10.54
CA ILE A 21 -5.08 -9.77 11.42
C ILE A 21 -6.39 -10.51 11.67
N ASP A 22 -7.02 -11.05 10.63
CA ASP A 22 -8.29 -11.78 10.75
C ASP A 22 -8.14 -12.99 11.68
N MET A 23 -7.08 -13.78 11.50
CA MET A 23 -6.79 -14.91 12.38
C MET A 23 -6.56 -14.47 13.83
N LYS A 24 -5.86 -13.36 14.05
CA LYS A 24 -5.64 -12.81 15.39
C LYS A 24 -6.92 -12.27 16.03
N ILE A 25 -7.80 -11.64 15.24
CA ILE A 25 -9.12 -11.19 15.71
C ILE A 25 -9.94 -12.40 16.16
N LEU A 26 -9.99 -13.46 15.35
CA LEU A 26 -10.70 -14.69 15.67
C LEU A 26 -10.14 -15.38 16.93
N ALA A 27 -8.82 -15.33 17.13
CA ALA A 27 -8.16 -15.86 18.32
C ALA A 27 -8.26 -14.95 19.55
N GLY A 28 -8.76 -13.71 19.41
CA GLY A 28 -8.76 -12.71 20.48
C GLY A 28 -7.36 -12.17 20.84
N GLU A 29 -6.39 -12.32 19.94
CA GLU A 29 -5.00 -11.89 20.12
C GLU A 29 -4.78 -10.43 19.68
N GLU A 30 -3.75 -9.80 20.25
CA GLU A 30 -3.35 -8.46 19.84
C GLU A 30 -2.72 -8.45 18.42
N TYR A 31 -3.25 -7.61 17.55
CA TYR A 31 -2.82 -7.44 16.16
C TYR A 31 -2.25 -6.04 15.85
N LYS A 32 -1.90 -5.25 16.88
CA LYS A 32 -1.42 -3.86 16.71
C LYS A 32 -0.19 -3.76 15.80
N LYS A 33 0.72 -4.74 15.88
CA LYS A 33 1.92 -4.79 15.04
C LYS A 33 1.55 -4.95 13.57
N GLU A 34 0.72 -5.92 13.25
CA GLU A 34 0.23 -6.19 11.89
C GLU A 34 -0.55 -4.99 11.34
N ALA A 35 -1.39 -4.34 12.15
CA ALA A 35 -2.12 -3.14 11.74
C ALA A 35 -1.19 -1.96 11.41
N ARG A 36 -0.10 -1.79 12.18
CA ARG A 36 0.92 -0.76 11.91
C ARG A 36 1.63 -1.03 10.58
N ASP A 37 2.03 -2.27 10.34
CA ASP A 37 2.72 -2.69 9.12
C ASP A 37 1.81 -2.52 7.89
N HIS A 38 0.54 -2.93 8.00
CA HIS A 38 -0.48 -2.71 6.99
C HIS A 38 -0.62 -1.22 6.62
N LYS A 39 -0.68 -0.34 7.62
CA LYS A 39 -0.80 1.12 7.41
C LYS A 39 0.42 1.70 6.68
N ILE A 40 1.63 1.22 6.98
CA ILE A 40 2.87 1.67 6.32
C ILE A 40 2.87 1.22 4.86
N LEU A 41 2.56 -0.05 4.58
CA LEU A 41 2.50 -0.60 3.21
C LEU A 41 1.43 0.09 2.37
N ARG A 42 0.25 0.36 2.94
CA ARG A 42 -0.82 1.10 2.26
C ARG A 42 -0.39 2.51 1.87
N ARG A 43 0.35 3.22 2.74
CA ARG A 43 0.89 4.55 2.41
C ARG A 43 1.89 4.50 1.27
N LYS A 44 2.75 3.47 1.21
CA LYS A 44 3.69 3.26 0.10
C LYS A 44 2.95 3.08 -1.23
N ILE A 45 1.89 2.27 -1.26
CA ILE A 45 1.04 2.14 -2.47
C ILE A 45 0.45 3.50 -2.87
N LEU A 46 -0.13 4.24 -1.92
CA LEU A 46 -0.75 5.54 -2.21
C LEU A 46 0.25 6.55 -2.75
N GLN A 47 1.49 6.58 -2.26
CA GLN A 47 2.53 7.46 -2.79
C GLN A 47 2.93 7.09 -4.23
N HIS A 48 3.08 5.79 -4.53
CA HIS A 48 3.38 5.33 -5.88
C HIS A 48 2.23 5.54 -6.88
N SER A 49 1.00 5.40 -6.39
CA SER A 49 -0.22 5.67 -7.15
C SER A 49 -0.40 7.17 -7.43
N ARG A 50 -0.34 8.02 -6.38
CA ARG A 50 -0.48 9.49 -6.51
C ARG A 50 0.54 10.11 -7.45
N ARG A 51 1.81 9.66 -7.43
CA ARG A 51 2.84 10.17 -8.37
C ARG A 51 2.50 9.86 -9.84
N ALA A 52 1.82 8.76 -10.11
CA ALA A 52 1.38 8.41 -11.46
C ALA A 52 0.20 9.29 -11.92
N TYR A 53 -0.73 9.59 -11.02
CA TYR A 53 -1.88 10.46 -11.31
C TYR A 53 -1.48 11.93 -11.42
N PHE A 54 -0.61 12.45 -10.53
CA PHE A 54 -0.11 13.82 -10.63
C PHE A 54 0.63 14.09 -11.95
N ASN A 55 1.48 13.16 -12.41
CA ASN A 55 2.15 13.31 -13.71
C ASN A 55 1.18 13.24 -14.92
N ARG A 56 0.02 12.60 -14.78
CA ARG A 56 -1.00 12.53 -15.84
C ARG A 56 -1.93 13.74 -15.87
N PHE A 57 -2.19 14.36 -14.72
CA PHE A 57 -3.11 15.50 -14.61
C PHE A 57 -2.41 16.87 -14.57
N PHE A 58 -1.10 16.92 -14.29
CA PHE A 58 -0.30 18.14 -14.38
C PHE A 58 0.81 17.99 -15.45
N PRO A 59 0.49 17.97 -16.75
CA PRO A 59 1.48 18.40 -17.73
C PRO A 59 1.57 19.93 -17.61
N MET A 60 2.70 20.45 -17.12
CA MET A 60 3.14 21.82 -17.39
C MET A 60 2.36 22.97 -16.70
N ILE A 61 2.59 23.22 -15.40
CA ILE A 61 2.32 24.55 -14.77
C ILE A 61 3.58 25.15 -14.13
N LEU A 62 4.77 24.72 -14.58
CA LEU A 62 6.03 25.41 -14.29
C LEU A 62 6.83 25.53 -15.59
N LYS A 63 6.34 26.39 -16.48
CA LYS A 63 7.18 27.19 -17.36
C LYS A 63 6.98 28.63 -16.91
N PHE A 64 7.92 29.12 -16.10
CA PHE A 64 8.22 30.53 -15.94
C PHE A 64 9.69 30.70 -16.25
#